data_AF-A0A1F5SJR0-F1
#
_entry.id   AF-A0A1F5SJR0-F1
#
_cell.length_a   1.000
_cell.length_b   1.000
_cell.length_c   1.000
_cell.angle_alpha   90.00
_cell.angle_beta   90.00
_cell.angle_gamma   90.00
#
_symmetry.space_group_name_H-M   'P 1'
#
loop_
_entity.id
_entity.type
_entity.pdbx_description
1 polymer ?
#
loop_
_entity_poly.entity_id
_entity_poly.type
_entity_poly.pdbx_seq_one_letter_code
_entity_poly.pdbx_strand_id
1 'polypeptide(L)'
;MNKKQLIITIIIVIILAAIGGGWFWYVNNRGEQVNPPVTENSGQGPQDSSNTENNQLQGEVVGSPAADVDMSDWLTYRNEEYGFEFNYPADLLKSKNEYYITVLSNTSANININILNEKLNPDTITSLIGIVTKESLEAVIVGGKNSYRFRDGDMGYGGNSYRIPLDYSHTLILWFVTAGGYYDNEDEIISAFKFIK
;
A
#
# COMPACT_ATOMS: atom_id res chain seq x y z
N MET A 1 15.37 -46.49 18.12
CA MET A 1 14.73 -45.54 17.19
C MET A 1 14.44 -46.25 15.88
N ASN A 2 13.21 -46.23 15.37
CA ASN A 2 12.83 -46.95 14.16
C ASN A 2 13.48 -46.30 12.93
N LYS A 3 13.85 -47.08 11.90
CA LYS A 3 14.51 -46.56 10.68
C LYS A 3 13.76 -45.37 10.05
N LYS A 4 12.42 -45.39 10.12
CA LYS A 4 11.55 -44.28 9.67
C LYS A 4 11.71 -43.01 10.53
N GLN A 5 11.83 -43.16 11.85
CA GLN A 5 12.06 -42.04 12.78
C GLN A 5 13.45 -41.43 12.58
N LEU A 6 14.46 -42.26 12.31
CA LEU A 6 15.81 -41.77 12.03
C LEU A 6 15.88 -40.94 10.74
N ILE A 7 15.15 -41.34 9.69
CA ILE A 7 15.08 -40.59 8.42
C ILE A 7 14.38 -39.23 8.64
N ILE A 8 13.26 -39.20 9.38
CA ILE A 8 12.53 -37.96 9.67
C ILE A 8 13.42 -36.97 10.43
N THR A 9 14.17 -37.43 11.45
CA THR A 9 15.07 -36.57 12.21
C THR A 9 16.18 -35.97 11.34
N ILE A 10 16.77 -36.74 10.42
CA ILE A 10 17.82 -36.23 9.52
C ILE A 10 17.28 -35.13 8.60
N ILE A 11 16.07 -35.30 8.06
CA ILE A 11 15.44 -34.30 7.18
C ILE A 11 15.20 -32.99 7.93
N ILE A 12 14.70 -33.05 9.18
CA ILE A 12 14.45 -31.86 10.00
C ILE A 12 15.75 -31.11 10.28
N VAL A 13 16.85 -31.82 10.58
CA VAL A 13 18.16 -31.20 10.84
C VAL A 13 18.70 -30.49 9.60
N ILE A 14 18.52 -31.07 8.41
CA ILE A 14 18.96 -30.44 7.14
C ILE A 14 18.15 -29.15 6.87
N ILE A 15 16.83 -29.18 7.08
CA ILE A 15 15.97 -27.99 6.89
C ILE A 15 16.38 -26.88 7.86
N LEU A 16 16.61 -27.20 9.13
CA LEU A 16 17.05 -26.21 10.13
C LEU A 16 18.43 -25.63 9.81
N ALA A 17 19.36 -26.45 9.30
CA ALA A 17 20.68 -25.99 8.85
C ALA A 17 20.59 -25.06 7.62
N ALA A 18 19.69 -25.33 6.68
CA ALA A 18 19.48 -24.48 5.51
C ALA A 18 18.89 -23.11 5.88
N ILE A 19 17.92 -23.08 6.79
CA ILE A 19 17.31 -21.84 7.30
C ILE A 19 18.34 -21.02 8.08
N GLY A 20 19.10 -21.65 8.97
CA GLY A 20 20.15 -20.98 9.77
C GLY A 20 21.32 -20.46 8.92
N GLY A 21 21.79 -21.27 7.97
CA GLY A 21 22.88 -20.90 7.07
C GLY A 21 22.51 -19.77 6.10
N GLY A 22 21.27 -19.79 5.58
CA GLY A 22 20.76 -18.73 4.72
C GLY A 22 20.66 -17.39 5.44
N TRP A 23 20.19 -17.37 6.69
CA TRP A 23 20.11 -16.15 7.50
C TRP A 23 21.50 -15.56 7.81
N PHE A 24 22.47 -16.40 8.19
CA PHE A 24 23.83 -15.96 8.51
C PHE A 24 24.55 -15.35 7.29
N TRP A 25 24.42 -15.97 6.11
CA TRP A 25 25.00 -15.44 4.88
C TRP A 25 24.37 -14.10 4.46
N TYR A 26 23.05 -13.97 4.58
CA TYR A 26 22.32 -12.76 4.23
C TYR A 26 22.74 -11.53 5.07
N VAL A 27 22.97 -11.72 6.37
CA VAL A 27 23.39 -10.63 7.26
C VAL A 27 24.84 -10.23 7.04
N ASN A 28 25.73 -11.18 6.78
CA ASN A 28 27.17 -10.92 6.66
C ASN A 28 27.59 -10.28 5.31
N ASN A 29 26.71 -10.26 4.31
CA ASN A 29 27.00 -9.72 2.98
C ASN A 29 26.53 -8.27 2.75
N ARG A 30 26.11 -7.53 3.79
CA ARG A 30 25.88 -6.07 3.67
C ARG A 30 27.21 -5.31 3.72
N GLY A 31 27.77 -5.00 2.55
CA GLY A 31 28.90 -4.09 2.42
C GLY A 31 28.56 -2.70 2.97
N GLU A 32 29.47 -2.13 3.75
CA GLU A 32 29.38 -0.77 4.32
C GLU A 32 29.30 0.26 3.19
N GLN A 33 28.21 1.03 3.19
CA GLN A 33 28.08 2.25 2.39
C GLN A 33 28.99 3.31 3.01
N VAL A 34 30.15 3.54 2.38
CA VAL A 34 31.04 4.65 2.74
C VAL A 34 30.43 5.94 2.20
N ASN A 35 29.83 6.75 3.09
CA ASN A 35 29.39 8.10 2.74
C ASN A 35 30.62 9.00 2.49
N PRO A 36 30.63 9.85 1.43
CA PRO A 36 31.67 10.86 1.25
C PRO A 36 31.56 11.99 2.29
N PRO A 37 32.66 12.70 2.61
CA PRO A 37 32.71 13.68 3.70
C PRO A 37 31.88 14.93 3.38
N VAL A 38 31.04 15.33 4.34
CA VAL A 38 30.30 16.60 4.34
C VAL A 38 31.27 17.73 4.67
N THR A 39 31.26 18.77 3.84
CA THR A 39 32.01 20.01 4.04
C THR A 39 31.48 20.78 5.25
N GLU A 40 32.40 21.11 6.16
CA GLU A 40 32.21 21.93 7.34
C GLU A 40 31.83 23.36 6.96
N ASN A 41 30.66 23.83 7.43
CA ASN A 41 30.33 25.25 7.43
C ASN A 41 30.02 25.68 8.85
N SER A 42 30.98 26.36 9.47
CA SER A 42 30.86 27.01 10.77
C SER A 42 30.15 28.35 10.61
N GLY A 43 29.12 28.59 11.42
CA GLY A 43 28.44 29.88 11.50
C GLY A 43 27.30 29.87 12.53
N GLN A 44 27.64 30.03 13.81
CA GLN A 44 26.68 30.30 14.89
C GLN A 44 26.11 31.72 14.80
N GLY A 45 24.82 31.86 15.13
CA GLY A 45 24.19 33.11 15.56
C GLY A 45 22.80 32.81 16.14
N PRO A 46 22.51 33.15 17.42
CA PRO A 46 21.26 32.78 18.08
C PRO A 46 20.19 33.87 17.94
N GLN A 47 18.92 33.48 17.78
CA GLN A 47 17.82 34.32 18.27
C GLN A 47 16.57 33.51 18.61
N ASP A 48 16.18 33.70 19.86
CA ASP A 48 15.00 33.24 20.59
C ASP A 48 13.74 33.99 20.11
N SER A 49 12.59 33.32 20.01
CA SER A 49 11.24 33.87 20.28
C SER A 49 10.11 32.86 19.99
N SER A 50 9.30 32.66 21.01
CA SER A 50 7.99 32.01 21.05
C SER A 50 6.95 32.61 20.09
N ASN A 51 6.06 31.78 19.50
CA ASN A 51 4.58 31.92 19.57
C ASN A 51 3.83 30.84 18.72
N THR A 52 3.02 30.05 19.42
CA THR A 52 1.58 29.72 19.24
C THR A 52 0.91 29.67 17.85
N GLU A 53 0.26 28.51 17.61
CA GLU A 53 -0.96 28.20 16.83
C GLU A 53 -1.23 28.87 15.47
N ASN A 54 -1.19 28.05 14.41
CA ASN A 54 -2.33 27.71 13.54
C ASN A 54 -1.81 27.32 12.14
N ASN A 55 -1.73 26.02 11.85
CA ASN A 55 -1.69 25.56 10.46
C ASN A 55 -3.02 24.87 10.16
N GLN A 56 -3.97 25.69 9.72
CA GLN A 56 -5.04 25.25 8.83
C GLN A 56 -4.36 24.64 7.60
N LEU A 57 -4.42 23.32 7.49
CA LEU A 57 -4.13 22.61 6.25
C LEU A 57 -5.21 23.01 5.25
N GLN A 58 -4.93 24.07 4.50
CA GLN A 58 -5.63 24.41 3.28
C GLN A 58 -5.23 23.31 2.28
N GLY A 59 -6.02 22.23 2.27
CA GLY A 59 -5.93 21.21 1.25
C GLY A 59 -6.16 21.88 -0.10
N GLU A 60 -5.10 21.94 -0.89
CA GLU A 60 -5.20 22.21 -2.31
C GLU A 60 -6.10 21.12 -2.88
N VAL A 61 -7.35 21.48 -3.17
CA VAL A 61 -8.16 20.70 -4.10
C VAL A 61 -7.46 20.87 -5.43
N VAL A 62 -6.49 20.00 -5.72
CA VAL A 62 -5.98 19.81 -7.07
C VAL A 62 -7.12 19.16 -7.85
N GLY A 63 -8.10 19.98 -8.22
CA GLY A 63 -8.99 19.71 -9.32
C GLY A 63 -8.15 19.81 -10.58
N SER A 64 -7.40 18.76 -10.87
CA SER A 64 -7.05 18.46 -12.25
C SER A 64 -8.36 18.47 -13.05
N PRO A 65 -8.42 19.10 -14.23
CA PRO A 65 -9.61 19.02 -15.05
C PRO A 65 -9.81 17.54 -15.34
N ALA A 66 -10.79 16.93 -14.65
CA ALA A 66 -11.24 15.59 -14.97
C ALA A 66 -11.57 15.64 -16.46
N ALA A 67 -10.77 14.94 -17.26
CA ALA A 67 -11.22 14.57 -18.58
C ALA A 67 -12.61 13.96 -18.37
N ASP A 68 -13.58 14.37 -19.17
CA ASP A 68 -14.91 13.79 -19.15
C ASP A 68 -14.77 12.35 -19.65
N VAL A 69 -14.31 11.46 -18.77
CA VAL A 69 -14.14 10.05 -19.06
C VAL A 69 -15.53 9.47 -19.07
N ASP A 70 -15.93 8.97 -20.23
CA ASP A 70 -17.21 8.29 -20.37
C ASP A 70 -17.21 7.01 -19.52
N MET A 71 -17.95 7.06 -18.41
CA MET A 71 -18.13 5.93 -17.50
C MET A 71 -19.47 5.20 -17.73
N SER A 72 -20.15 5.41 -18.87
CA SER A 72 -21.47 4.83 -19.12
C SER A 72 -21.50 3.30 -19.03
N ASP A 73 -20.40 2.67 -19.46
CA ASP A 73 -20.27 1.21 -19.52
C ASP A 73 -19.64 0.63 -18.25
N TRP A 74 -19.36 1.46 -17.24
CA TRP A 74 -18.72 1.00 -16.01
C TRP A 74 -19.70 0.22 -15.13
N LEU A 75 -19.17 -0.76 -14.40
CA LEU A 75 -19.91 -1.54 -13.42
C LEU A 75 -19.71 -0.94 -12.03
N THR A 76 -20.63 -1.22 -11.11
CA THR A 76 -20.52 -0.79 -9.70
C THR A 76 -20.10 -1.96 -8.82
N TYR A 77 -18.97 -1.81 -8.11
CA TYR A 77 -18.63 -2.65 -6.98
C TYR A 77 -19.26 -2.06 -5.72
N ARG A 78 -20.07 -2.85 -5.02
CA ARG A 78 -20.75 -2.44 -3.80
C ARG A 78 -20.53 -3.46 -2.69
N ASN A 79 -20.13 -2.98 -1.52
CA ASN A 79 -19.98 -3.80 -0.32
C ASN A 79 -20.90 -3.24 0.78
N GLU A 80 -22.06 -3.89 0.99
CA GLU A 80 -23.05 -3.47 1.98
C GLU A 80 -22.59 -3.70 3.42
N GLU A 81 -21.74 -4.69 3.67
CA GLU A 81 -21.21 -5.01 5.00
C GLU A 81 -20.39 -3.82 5.52
N TYR A 82 -19.41 -3.40 4.72
CA TYR A 82 -18.48 -2.31 5.06
C TYR A 82 -18.92 -0.92 4.58
N GLY A 83 -20.05 -0.83 3.86
CA GLY A 83 -20.72 0.43 3.58
C GLY A 83 -20.00 1.32 2.57
N PHE A 84 -19.45 0.75 1.50
CA PHE A 84 -18.84 1.53 0.41
C PHE A 84 -19.19 0.99 -0.98
N GLU A 85 -19.07 1.86 -1.99
CA GLU A 85 -19.15 1.49 -3.40
C GLU A 85 -18.26 2.38 -4.27
N PHE A 86 -17.90 1.86 -5.45
CA PHE A 86 -17.20 2.60 -6.50
C PHE A 86 -17.50 1.98 -7.87
N ASN A 87 -17.31 2.75 -8.93
CA ASN A 87 -17.44 2.26 -10.29
C ASN A 87 -16.10 1.75 -10.81
N TYR A 88 -16.11 0.77 -11.71
CA TYR A 88 -14.92 0.21 -12.34
C TYR A 88 -15.20 -0.23 -13.80
N PRO A 89 -14.17 -0.32 -14.67
CA PRO A 89 -14.34 -0.75 -16.06
C PRO A 89 -14.94 -2.15 -16.20
N ALA A 90 -15.89 -2.32 -17.13
CA ALA A 90 -16.62 -3.58 -17.32
C ALA A 90 -15.78 -4.77 -17.83
N ASP A 91 -14.60 -4.51 -18.37
CA ASP A 91 -13.67 -5.53 -18.84
C ASP A 91 -12.91 -6.22 -17.70
N LEU A 92 -12.96 -5.66 -16.47
CA LEU A 92 -12.40 -6.31 -15.28
C LEU A 92 -13.33 -7.43 -14.77
N LEU A 93 -12.79 -8.64 -14.75
CA LEU A 93 -13.47 -9.81 -14.20
C LEU A 93 -13.34 -9.85 -12.68
N LYS A 94 -14.47 -10.06 -12.00
CA LYS A 94 -14.51 -10.23 -10.54
C LYS A 94 -14.16 -11.65 -10.13
N SER A 95 -13.22 -11.79 -9.21
CA SER A 95 -12.82 -13.07 -8.61
C SER A 95 -12.53 -12.93 -7.12
N LYS A 96 -12.28 -14.06 -6.45
CA LYS A 96 -11.84 -14.14 -5.05
C LYS A 96 -10.66 -15.09 -4.94
N ASN A 97 -9.78 -14.87 -3.97
CA ASN A 97 -8.73 -15.81 -3.61
C ASN A 97 -8.49 -15.80 -2.08
N GLU A 98 -7.48 -16.52 -1.61
CA GLU A 98 -7.18 -16.64 -0.17
C GLU A 98 -6.59 -15.38 0.47
N TYR A 99 -6.13 -14.42 -0.33
CA TYR A 99 -5.45 -13.20 0.13
C TYR A 99 -6.35 -11.96 0.11
N TYR A 100 -7.34 -11.91 -0.79
CA TYR A 100 -8.18 -10.75 -1.03
C TYR A 100 -9.65 -11.09 -0.97
N ILE A 101 -10.46 -10.19 -0.39
CA ILE A 101 -11.91 -10.35 -0.37
C ILE A 101 -12.51 -10.29 -1.77
N THR A 102 -11.89 -9.55 -2.68
CA THR A 102 -12.26 -9.43 -4.09
C THR A 102 -11.03 -8.97 -4.89
N VAL A 103 -10.88 -9.55 -6.08
CA VAL A 103 -9.97 -9.06 -7.12
C VAL A 103 -10.78 -8.71 -8.35
N LEU A 104 -10.56 -7.53 -8.92
CA LEU A 104 -11.11 -7.13 -10.23
C LEU A 104 -9.94 -7.10 -11.22
N SER A 105 -9.93 -7.94 -12.24
CA SER A 105 -8.74 -8.11 -13.08
C SER A 105 -9.05 -8.43 -14.53
N ASN A 106 -8.16 -8.00 -15.43
CA ASN A 106 -8.05 -8.47 -16.80
C ASN A 106 -6.59 -8.92 -17.05
N THR A 107 -6.16 -9.05 -18.30
CA THR A 107 -4.78 -9.45 -18.65
C THR A 107 -3.73 -8.38 -18.39
N SER A 108 -4.12 -7.14 -18.14
CA SER A 108 -3.24 -5.97 -18.08
C SER A 108 -3.20 -5.33 -16.69
N ALA A 109 -4.24 -5.50 -15.89
CA ALA A 109 -4.41 -4.84 -14.61
C ALA A 109 -5.21 -5.68 -13.61
N ASN A 110 -4.97 -5.42 -12.33
CA ASN A 110 -5.79 -5.91 -11.23
C ASN A 110 -5.98 -4.86 -10.13
N ILE A 111 -7.18 -4.82 -9.58
CA ILE A 111 -7.56 -4.06 -8.39
C ILE A 111 -7.80 -5.09 -7.29
N ASN A 112 -6.92 -5.11 -6.30
CA ASN A 112 -7.05 -5.99 -5.15
C ASN A 112 -7.73 -5.23 -4.02
N ILE A 113 -8.82 -5.80 -3.51
CA ILE A 113 -9.64 -5.21 -2.46
C ILE A 113 -9.46 -6.05 -1.21
N ASN A 114 -9.05 -5.43 -0.11
CA ASN A 114 -8.89 -6.11 1.18
C ASN A 114 -9.41 -5.26 2.35
N ILE A 115 -9.73 -5.91 3.46
CA ILE A 115 -10.14 -5.27 4.70
C ILE A 115 -9.20 -5.71 5.81
N LEU A 116 -8.59 -4.74 6.49
CA LEU A 116 -7.84 -5.00 7.70
C LEU A 116 -8.76 -4.75 8.91
N ASN A 117 -8.71 -5.66 9.87
CA ASN A 117 -9.41 -5.54 11.16
C ASN A 117 -8.58 -4.68 12.13
N GLU A 118 -8.11 -3.54 11.65
CA GLU A 118 -7.41 -2.55 12.45
C GLU A 118 -7.77 -1.13 12.01
N LYS A 119 -7.64 -0.20 12.97
CA LYS A 119 -7.78 1.22 12.73
C LYS A 119 -6.61 1.71 11.86
N LEU A 120 -6.92 2.58 10.90
CA LEU A 120 -5.90 3.24 10.09
C LEU A 120 -4.91 4.01 10.99
N ASN A 121 -3.65 3.60 10.93
CA ASN A 121 -2.53 4.25 11.61
C ASN A 121 -1.38 4.43 10.61
N PRO A 122 -1.03 5.69 10.23
CA PRO A 122 0.02 5.95 9.25
C PRO A 122 1.40 5.45 9.69
N ASP A 123 1.65 5.35 11.00
CA ASP A 123 2.95 4.92 11.53
C ASP A 123 3.15 3.39 11.43
N THR A 124 2.09 2.64 11.10
CA THR A 124 2.12 1.17 10.98
C THR A 124 1.70 0.67 9.61
N ILE A 125 1.53 1.56 8.61
CA ILE A 125 1.20 1.13 7.25
C ILE A 125 2.33 0.26 6.71
N THR A 126 1.98 -0.93 6.23
CA THR A 126 2.88 -1.84 5.54
C THR A 126 2.41 -2.07 4.10
N SER A 127 3.38 -2.32 3.23
CA SER A 127 3.17 -2.82 1.87
C SER A 127 3.23 -4.34 1.90
N LEU A 128 2.60 -5.00 0.93
CA LEU A 128 2.70 -6.45 0.75
C LEU A 128 4.12 -6.92 0.40
N ILE A 129 4.98 -5.99 -0.03
CA ILE A 129 6.27 -6.24 -0.67
C ILE A 129 7.41 -5.41 -0.07
N GLY A 130 7.17 -4.54 0.92
CA GLY A 130 8.24 -3.80 1.58
C GLY A 130 7.83 -2.84 2.70
N ILE A 131 8.82 -2.09 3.21
CA ILE A 131 8.63 -1.06 4.22
C ILE A 131 8.11 0.20 3.52
N VAL A 132 6.89 0.62 3.87
CA VAL A 132 6.37 1.94 3.52
C VAL A 132 6.93 2.92 4.54
N THR A 133 7.71 3.90 4.10
CA THR A 133 8.17 4.94 5.03
C THR A 133 7.11 6.02 5.14
N LYS A 134 7.10 6.72 6.27
CA LYS A 134 6.14 7.81 6.49
C LYS A 134 6.27 8.90 5.43
N GLU A 135 7.48 9.15 4.93
CA GLU A 135 7.72 10.13 3.85
C GLU A 135 7.15 9.70 2.49
N SER A 136 6.93 8.40 2.27
CA SER A 136 6.32 7.89 1.03
C SER A 136 4.79 7.91 1.03
N LEU A 137 4.16 8.25 2.16
CA LEU A 137 2.72 8.36 2.29
C LEU A 137 2.24 9.72 1.79
N GLU A 138 1.42 9.69 0.75
CA GLU A 138 0.67 10.83 0.26
C GLU A 138 -0.68 10.89 0.98
N ALA A 139 -0.98 11.99 1.67
CA ALA A 139 -2.30 12.20 2.25
C ALA A 139 -3.30 12.57 1.16
N VAL A 140 -4.41 11.85 1.07
CA VAL A 140 -5.45 12.03 0.04
C VAL A 140 -6.85 11.97 0.65
N ILE A 141 -7.84 12.49 -0.06
CA ILE A 141 -9.26 12.38 0.33
C ILE A 141 -9.93 11.36 -0.59
N VAL A 142 -10.51 10.30 -0.01
CA VAL A 142 -11.25 9.27 -0.76
C VAL A 142 -12.64 9.14 -0.17
N GLY A 143 -13.68 9.34 -0.98
CA GLY A 143 -15.07 9.34 -0.51
C GLY A 143 -15.34 10.31 0.65
N GLY A 144 -14.59 11.42 0.74
CA GLY A 144 -14.69 12.39 1.83
C GLY A 144 -13.94 12.02 3.12
N LYS A 145 -13.12 10.95 3.13
CA LYS A 145 -12.31 10.56 4.29
C LYS A 145 -10.81 10.75 4.06
N ASN A 146 -10.14 11.27 5.09
CA ASN A 146 -8.68 11.35 5.15
C ASN A 146 -8.08 9.94 5.03
N SER A 147 -7.32 9.74 3.97
CA SER A 147 -6.77 8.46 3.55
C SER A 147 -5.30 8.64 3.18
N TYR A 148 -4.60 7.53 2.94
CA TYR A 148 -3.22 7.57 2.46
C TYR A 148 -3.06 6.79 1.18
N ARG A 149 -2.26 7.33 0.26
CA ARG A 149 -1.82 6.69 -0.97
C ARG A 149 -0.31 6.52 -0.93
N PHE A 150 0.20 5.42 -1.46
CA PHE A 150 1.63 5.23 -1.65
C PHE A 150 1.88 4.24 -2.77
N ARG A 151 3.10 4.23 -3.30
CA ARG A 151 3.52 3.25 -4.30
C ARG A 151 3.84 1.92 -3.65
N ASP A 152 3.29 0.87 -4.23
CA ASP A 152 3.45 -0.50 -3.78
C ASP A 152 3.77 -1.36 -5.02
N GLY A 153 5.00 -1.87 -5.12
CA GLY A 153 5.50 -2.61 -6.29
C GLY A 153 6.89 -3.22 -6.11
N ASP A 154 7.15 -4.32 -6.81
CA ASP A 154 8.45 -4.99 -6.93
C ASP A 154 8.55 -5.73 -8.27
N MET A 155 9.77 -5.92 -8.80
CA MET A 155 10.09 -6.73 -9.97
C MET A 155 9.27 -6.43 -11.25
N GLY A 156 8.99 -5.15 -11.51
CA GLY A 156 8.29 -4.70 -12.73
C GLY A 156 6.76 -4.72 -12.63
N TYR A 157 6.22 -5.19 -11.51
CA TYR A 157 4.84 -4.98 -11.12
C TYR A 157 4.78 -3.89 -10.07
N GLY A 158 3.88 -2.95 -10.25
CA GLY A 158 3.66 -1.93 -9.25
C GLY A 158 2.36 -1.20 -9.49
N GLY A 159 2.00 -0.40 -8.52
CA GLY A 159 0.97 0.59 -8.66
C GLY A 159 0.70 1.24 -7.32
N ASN A 160 -0.46 1.86 -7.20
CA ASN A 160 -0.78 2.63 -6.02
C ASN A 160 -1.66 1.83 -5.07
N SER A 161 -1.33 1.95 -3.79
CA SER A 161 -2.07 1.34 -2.69
C SER A 161 -2.70 2.45 -1.88
N TYR A 162 -4.00 2.31 -1.63
CA TYR A 162 -4.78 3.22 -0.80
C TYR A 162 -5.08 2.56 0.54
N ARG A 163 -5.03 3.34 1.61
CA ARG A 163 -5.46 2.98 2.96
C ARG A 163 -6.59 3.94 3.35
N ILE A 164 -7.81 3.42 3.35
CA ILE A 164 -9.03 4.21 3.50
C ILE A 164 -9.72 3.76 4.81
N PRO A 165 -9.97 4.66 5.77
CA PRO A 165 -10.61 4.27 7.02
C PRO A 165 -12.10 3.98 6.77
N LEU A 166 -12.56 2.78 7.13
CA LEU A 166 -13.97 2.42 7.02
C LEU A 166 -14.73 2.89 8.26
N ASP A 167 -14.24 2.52 9.43
CA ASP A 167 -14.76 2.88 10.75
C ASP A 167 -13.61 3.03 11.78
N TYR A 168 -13.89 2.90 13.08
CA TYR A 168 -12.88 3.02 14.14
C TYR A 168 -11.97 1.80 14.30
N SER A 169 -12.27 0.70 13.62
CA SER A 169 -11.62 -0.61 13.75
C SER A 169 -11.26 -1.28 12.43
N HIS A 170 -11.68 -0.74 11.28
CA HIS A 170 -11.43 -1.34 9.98
C HIS A 170 -10.81 -0.35 8.99
N THR A 171 -9.89 -0.87 8.18
CA THR A 171 -9.22 -0.14 7.10
C THR A 171 -9.41 -0.89 5.79
N LEU A 172 -9.89 -0.21 4.76
CA LEU A 172 -9.93 -0.71 3.39
C LEU A 172 -8.57 -0.52 2.72
N ILE A 173 -8.13 -1.57 2.05
CA ILE A 173 -7.03 -1.54 1.09
C ILE A 173 -7.61 -1.62 -0.32
N LEU A 174 -7.29 -0.64 -1.15
CA LEU A 174 -7.41 -0.74 -2.60
C LEU A 174 -6.01 -0.71 -3.20
N TRP A 175 -5.59 -1.79 -3.83
CA TRP A 175 -4.28 -1.87 -4.48
C TRP A 175 -4.45 -2.06 -5.97
N PHE A 176 -4.09 -1.02 -6.72
CA PHE A 176 -4.07 -1.00 -8.18
C PHE A 176 -2.73 -1.51 -8.66
N VAL A 177 -2.73 -2.51 -9.53
CA VAL A 177 -1.52 -3.17 -10.02
C VAL A 177 -1.61 -3.31 -11.53
N THR A 178 -0.53 -2.95 -12.22
CA THR A 178 -0.38 -3.17 -13.65
C THR A 178 1.03 -3.63 -14.01
N ALA A 179 1.15 -4.28 -15.16
CA ALA A 179 2.44 -4.46 -15.82
C ALA A 179 2.89 -3.10 -16.38
N GLY A 180 3.81 -2.42 -15.68
CA GLY A 180 4.27 -1.07 -16.05
C GLY A 180 4.13 -0.01 -14.96
N GLY A 181 3.42 -0.32 -13.87
CA GLY A 181 3.52 0.45 -12.62
C GLY A 181 2.43 1.51 -12.38
N TYR A 182 1.49 1.73 -13.31
CA TYR A 182 0.34 2.62 -13.11
C TYR A 182 -0.91 2.07 -13.75
N TYR A 183 -2.05 2.30 -13.11
CA TYR A 183 -3.35 1.94 -13.62
C TYR A 183 -4.04 3.19 -14.19
N ASP A 184 -4.32 3.20 -15.49
CA ASP A 184 -4.78 4.39 -16.21
C ASP A 184 -6.12 4.93 -15.71
N ASN A 185 -6.98 4.09 -15.11
CA ASN A 185 -8.30 4.48 -14.61
C ASN A 185 -8.34 4.68 -13.08
N GLU A 186 -7.19 4.83 -12.42
CA GLU A 186 -7.11 4.95 -10.96
C GLU A 186 -7.87 6.19 -10.45
N ASP A 187 -7.61 7.35 -11.05
CA ASP A 187 -8.17 8.62 -10.60
C ASP A 187 -9.69 8.64 -10.75
N GLU A 188 -10.21 8.08 -11.84
CA GLU A 188 -11.63 7.90 -12.11
C GLU A 188 -12.30 7.01 -11.06
N ILE A 189 -11.70 5.86 -10.74
CA ILE A 189 -12.22 4.94 -9.71
C ILE A 189 -12.24 5.61 -8.34
N ILE A 190 -11.16 6.30 -7.98
CA ILE A 190 -11.07 7.02 -6.70
C ILE A 190 -12.08 8.16 -6.64
N SER A 191 -12.31 8.87 -7.75
CA SER A 191 -13.31 9.95 -7.82
C SER A 191 -14.74 9.44 -7.69
N ALA A 192 -15.03 8.23 -8.18
CA ALA A 192 -16.34 7.58 -8.07
C ALA A 192 -16.56 6.90 -6.72
N PHE A 193 -15.53 6.82 -5.86
CA PHE A 193 -15.60 6.15 -4.57
C PHE A 193 -16.48 6.92 -3.59
N LYS A 194 -17.42 6.23 -2.94
CA LYS A 194 -18.29 6.81 -1.92
C LYS A 194 -18.67 5.82 -0.83
N PHE A 195 -18.88 6.38 0.36
CA PHE A 195 -19.51 5.66 1.47
C PHE A 195 -21.03 5.70 1.32
N ILE A 196 -21.68 4.60 1.66
CA ILE A 196 -23.14 4.43 1.54
C ILE A 196 -23.83 4.29 2.91
N LYS A 197 -23.11 4.54 4.00
CA LYS A 197 -23.59 4.55 5.38
C LYS A 197 -23.14 5.81 6.09
#